data_AF-A0A353C231-F1
#
_entry.id   AF-A0A353C231-F1
#
_cell.length_a   1.000
_cell.length_b   1.000
_cell.length_c   1.000
_cell.angle_alpha   90.00
_cell.angle_beta   90.00
_cell.angle_gamma   90.00
#
_symmetry.space_group_name_H-M   'P 1'
#
loop_
_entity.id
_entity.type
_entity.pdbx_description
1 polymer ?
#
loop_
_entity_poly.entity_id
_entity_poly.type
_entity_poly.pdbx_seq_one_letter_code
_entity_poly.pdbx_strand_id
1 'polypeptide(L)'
;MNLLAAAAPAGNSGMIQILILVGFFAIFYFLMIMPQRKQQKQRQAMLNSLKKGDKVITTGGLHGEVIELDEEDVRLRVADKVELKFSRSAVARVKN
;
A
#
# COMPACT_ATOMS: atom_id res chain seq x y z
N MET A 1 -33.27 -25.36 -30.43
CA MET A 1 -31.79 -25.27 -30.35
C MET A 1 -31.45 -25.14 -28.87
N ASN A 2 -31.42 -26.27 -28.16
CA ASN A 2 -31.31 -26.28 -26.69
C ASN A 2 -29.83 -26.27 -26.31
N LEU A 3 -29.47 -25.32 -25.46
CA LEU A 3 -28.14 -25.11 -24.91
C LEU A 3 -27.71 -26.39 -24.17
N LEU A 4 -26.59 -27.00 -24.58
CA LEU A 4 -25.91 -28.02 -23.79
C LEU A 4 -25.36 -27.35 -22.53
N ALA A 5 -26.20 -27.31 -21.49
CA ALA A 5 -25.72 -27.22 -20.12
C ALA A 5 -24.85 -28.46 -19.89
N ALA A 6 -23.56 -28.24 -19.70
CA ALA A 6 -22.62 -29.28 -19.29
C ALA A 6 -23.04 -29.82 -17.92
N ALA A 7 -23.81 -30.90 -17.91
CA ALA A 7 -24.06 -31.69 -16.71
C ALA A 7 -22.76 -32.46 -16.39
N ALA A 8 -22.00 -31.97 -15.40
CA ALA A 8 -20.86 -32.70 -14.85
C ALA A 8 -21.35 -33.79 -13.87
N PRO A 9 -20.66 -34.95 -13.76
CA PRO A 9 -21.13 -36.11 -13.00
C PRO A 9 -21.21 -35.80 -11.50
N ALA A 10 -22.38 -36.00 -10.89
CA ALA A 10 -22.60 -35.83 -9.47
C ALA A 10 -22.01 -37.02 -8.68
N GLY A 11 -21.12 -36.75 -7.72
CA GLY A 11 -20.64 -37.74 -6.74
C GLY A 11 -19.21 -37.51 -6.25
N ASN A 12 -18.25 -37.37 -7.17
CA ASN A 12 -16.84 -37.07 -6.86
C ASN A 12 -16.41 -35.71 -7.43
N SER A 13 -17.13 -35.21 -8.44
CA SER A 13 -16.81 -33.98 -9.15
C SER A 13 -17.23 -32.72 -8.38
N GLY A 14 -18.23 -32.80 -7.49
CA GLY A 14 -18.67 -31.66 -6.68
C GLY A 14 -17.65 -31.25 -5.61
N MET A 15 -17.02 -32.21 -4.93
CA MET A 15 -15.95 -31.93 -3.96
C MET A 15 -14.68 -31.43 -4.65
N ILE A 16 -14.34 -31.98 -5.82
CA ILE A 16 -13.23 -31.48 -6.66
C ILE A 16 -13.51 -30.04 -7.13
N GLN A 17 -14.75 -29.72 -7.54
CA GLN A 17 -15.13 -28.35 -7.93
C GLN A 17 -15.05 -27.36 -6.76
N ILE A 18 -15.50 -27.74 -5.57
CA ILE A 18 -15.38 -26.90 -4.36
C ILE A 18 -13.90 -26.69 -4.00
N LEU A 19 -13.07 -27.74 -4.06
CA LEU A 19 -11.63 -27.63 -3.83
C LEU A 19 -10.94 -26.71 -4.84
N ILE A 20 -11.29 -26.82 -6.13
CA ILE A 20 -10.76 -25.93 -7.18
C ILE A 20 -11.21 -24.47 -6.92
N LEU A 21 -12.47 -24.26 -6.55
CA LEU A 21 -13.00 -22.93 -6.26
C LEU A 21 -12.31 -22.29 -5.05
N VAL A 22 -12.20 -23.03 -3.94
CA VAL A 22 -11.50 -22.57 -2.73
C VAL A 22 -10.01 -22.36 -3.01
N GLY A 23 -9.37 -23.24 -3.77
CA GLY A 23 -7.98 -23.09 -4.20
C GLY A 23 -7.75 -21.83 -5.03
N PHE A 24 -8.66 -21.53 -5.97
CA PHE A 24 -8.63 -20.28 -6.75
C PHE A 24 -8.75 -19.05 -5.84
N PHE A 25 -9.74 -19.01 -4.94
CA PHE A 25 -9.88 -17.92 -3.97
C PHE A 25 -8.65 -17.79 -3.06
N ALA A 26 -8.08 -18.90 -2.59
CA ALA A 26 -6.89 -18.89 -1.75
C ALA A 26 -5.67 -18.31 -2.48
N ILE A 27 -5.46 -18.67 -3.75
CA ILE A 27 -4.37 -18.12 -4.57
C ILE A 27 -4.57 -16.62 -4.79
N PHE A 28 -5.76 -16.18 -5.18
CA PHE A 28 -6.06 -14.75 -5.39
C PHE A 28 -5.93 -13.94 -4.09
N TYR A 29 -6.41 -14.47 -2.97
CA TYR A 29 -6.28 -13.85 -1.65
C TYR A 29 -4.80 -13.68 -1.26
N PHE A 30 -4.00 -14.74 -1.45
CA PHE A 30 -2.58 -14.71 -1.14
C PHE A 30 -1.81 -13.72 -2.03
N LEU A 31 -2.10 -13.72 -3.33
CA LEU A 31 -1.50 -12.82 -4.31
C LEU A 31 -1.81 -11.35 -4.04
N MET A 32 -2.97 -11.01 -3.46
CA MET A 32 -3.33 -9.62 -3.15
C MET A 32 -2.75 -9.13 -1.82
N ILE A 33 -2.73 -9.97 -0.79
CA ILE A 33 -2.28 -9.56 0.55
C ILE A 33 -0.77 -9.40 0.66
N MET A 34 -0.01 -10.30 0.03
CA MET A 34 1.45 -10.21 0.04
C MET A 34 1.99 -8.88 -0.53
N PRO A 35 1.55 -8.38 -1.70
CA PRO A 35 2.02 -7.09 -2.21
C PRO A 35 1.53 -5.92 -1.37
N GLN A 36 0.30 -5.95 -0.84
CA GLN A 36 -0.20 -4.88 0.05
C GLN A 36 0.65 -4.76 1.31
N ARG A 37 0.97 -5.89 1.97
CA ARG A 37 1.85 -5.91 3.15
C ARG A 37 3.25 -5.39 2.83
N LYS A 38 3.79 -5.73 1.66
CA LYS A 38 5.12 -5.24 1.22
C LYS A 38 5.13 -3.73 1.04
N GLN A 39 4.10 -3.17 0.39
CA GLN A 39 3.98 -1.71 0.19
C GLN A 39 3.80 -0.96 1.52
N GLN A 40 2.98 -1.46 2.43
CA GLN A 40 2.80 -0.85 3.76
C GLN A 40 4.10 -0.86 4.56
N LYS A 41 4.83 -1.98 4.58
CA LYS A 41 6.14 -2.08 5.24
C LYS A 41 7.16 -1.12 4.64
N GLN A 42 7.23 -1.03 3.31
CA GLN A 42 8.12 -0.09 2.62
C GLN A 42 7.76 1.36 2.94
N ARG A 43 6.47 1.69 2.99
CA ARG A 43 6.01 3.03 3.37
C ARG A 43 6.42 3.36 4.80
N GLN A 44 6.17 2.46 5.74
CA GLN A 44 6.57 2.67 7.14
C GLN A 44 8.10 2.81 7.28
N ALA A 45 8.87 1.97 6.58
CA ALA A 45 10.32 2.06 6.58
C ALA A 45 10.82 3.41 6.05
N MET A 46 10.22 3.93 4.98
CA MET A 46 10.53 5.26 4.44
C MET A 46 10.21 6.37 5.43
N LEU A 47 9.02 6.34 6.05
CA LEU A 47 8.64 7.32 7.06
C LEU A 47 9.56 7.27 8.29
N ASN A 48 9.99 6.08 8.70
CA ASN A 48 10.93 5.89 9.80
C ASN A 48 12.35 6.37 9.45
N SER A 49 12.72 6.33 8.16
CA SER A 49 14.04 6.79 7.71
C SER A 49 14.17 8.31 7.58
N LEU A 50 13.08 9.07 7.73
CA LEU A 50 13.09 10.53 7.66
C LEU A 50 13.98 11.16 8.73
N LYS A 51 14.76 12.16 8.32
CA LYS A 51 15.71 12.90 9.16
C LYS A 51 15.57 14.40 8.94
N LYS A 52 16.02 15.18 9.92
CA LYS A 52 16.14 16.64 9.75
C LYS A 52 17.14 16.93 8.61
N GLY A 53 16.80 17.87 7.75
CA GLY A 53 17.54 18.21 6.54
C GLY A 53 17.11 17.43 5.29
N ASP A 54 16.26 16.41 5.41
CA ASP A 54 15.76 15.68 4.24
C ASP A 54 14.87 16.59 3.39
N LYS A 55 15.14 16.62 2.08
CA LYS A 55 14.22 17.22 1.11
C LYS A 55 13.14 16.21 0.80
N VAL A 56 11.88 16.61 0.91
CA VAL A 56 10.75 15.71 0.75
C VAL A 56 9.71 16.27 -0.19
N ILE A 57 8.90 15.37 -0.74
CA ILE A 57 7.71 15.68 -1.50
C ILE A 57 6.52 15.08 -0.76
N THR A 58 5.53 15.90 -0.45
CA THR A 58 4.28 15.45 0.18
C THR A 58 3.36 14.80 -0.86
N THR A 59 2.31 14.11 -0.41
CA THR A 59 1.30 13.50 -1.29
C THR A 59 0.61 14.51 -2.22
N GLY A 60 0.52 15.78 -1.81
CA GLY A 60 -0.03 16.86 -2.64
C GLY A 60 0.96 17.47 -3.64
N GLY A 61 2.18 16.94 -3.73
CA GLY A 61 3.23 17.48 -4.61
C GLY A 61 3.96 18.69 -4.05
N LEU A 62 3.76 19.02 -2.76
CA LEU A 62 4.48 20.13 -2.12
C LEU A 62 5.91 19.70 -1.82
N HIS A 63 6.86 20.56 -2.18
CA HIS A 63 8.28 20.36 -1.90
C HIS A 63 8.68 21.14 -0.65
N GLY A 64 9.45 20.50 0.23
CA GLY A 64 9.97 21.16 1.42
C GLY A 64 11.15 20.43 2.02
N GLU A 65 11.75 21.03 3.04
CA GLU A 65 12.84 20.47 3.83
C GLU A 65 12.38 20.18 5.26
N VAL A 66 12.73 19.01 5.78
CA VAL A 66 12.37 18.61 7.14
C VAL A 66 13.21 19.39 8.15
N ILE A 67 12.54 20.18 9.01
CA ILE A 67 13.22 20.96 10.05
C ILE A 67 13.01 20.35 11.45
N GLU A 68 11.89 19.67 11.64
CA GLU A 68 11.52 19.02 12.89
C GLU A 68 10.69 17.77 12.61
N LEU A 69 10.91 16.74 13.43
CA LEU A 69 10.27 15.44 13.32
C LEU A 69 9.79 15.05 14.70
N ASP A 70 8.49 14.80 14.79
CA ASP A 70 7.84 14.19 15.93
C ASP A 70 7.39 12.76 15.56
N GLU A 71 6.70 12.07 16.48
CA GLU A 71 6.20 10.72 16.23
C GLU A 71 5.12 10.70 15.13
N GLU A 72 4.12 11.57 15.24
CA GLU A 72 2.98 11.63 14.31
C GLU A 72 3.09 12.75 13.27
N ASP A 73 3.90 13.76 13.56
CA ASP A 73 3.96 15.01 12.79
C ASP A 73 5.37 15.32 12.29
N VAL A 74 5.44 16.16 11.25
CA VAL A 74 6.67 16.69 10.67
C VAL A 74 6.49 18.16 10.35
N ARG A 75 7.46 19.00 10.71
CA ARG A 75 7.51 20.38 10.23
C ARG A 75 8.40 20.47 9.00
N LEU A 76 7.85 21.05 7.95
CA LEU A 76 8.52 21.28 6.68
C LEU A 76 8.71 22.77 6.45
N ARG A 77 9.92 23.17 6.09
CA ARG A 77 10.20 24.50 5.54
C ARG A 77 9.97 24.47 4.05
N VAL A 78 9.08 25.34 3.57
CA VAL A 78 8.64 25.37 2.17
C VAL A 78 9.11 26.65 1.45
N ALA A 79 9.38 27.70 2.21
CA ALA A 79 9.98 28.95 1.77
C ALA A 79 10.68 29.62 2.96
N ASP A 80 11.39 30.72 2.71
CA ASP A 80 12.04 31.48 3.77
C ASP A 80 11.03 31.96 4.82
N LYS A 81 11.24 31.54 6.07
CA LYS A 81 10.36 31.81 7.22
C LYS A 81 8.94 31.22 7.11
N VAL A 82 8.69 30.33 6.15
CA VAL A 82 7.41 29.61 6.03
C VAL A 82 7.62 28.15 6.42
N GLU A 83 7.05 27.80 7.57
CA GLU A 83 7.11 26.48 8.15
C GLU A 83 5.69 25.95 8.31
N LEU A 84 5.45 24.74 7.81
CA LEU A 84 4.15 24.10 7.82
C LEU A 84 4.25 22.76 8.53
N LYS A 85 3.25 22.46 9.36
CA LYS A 85 3.12 21.19 10.06
C LYS A 85 2.26 20.24 9.25
N PHE A 86 2.78 19.06 8.96
CA PHE A 86 2.08 17.99 8.26
C PHE A 86 2.12 16.72 9.11
N SER A 87 1.16 15.82 8.92
CA SER A 87 1.29 14.47 9.43
C SER A 87 2.47 13.78 8.76
N ARG A 88 3.22 12.97 9.51
CA ARG A 88 4.35 12.21 8.98
C ARG A 88 3.93 11.30 7.83
N SER A 89 2.72 10.74 7.90
CA SER A 89 2.10 9.94 6.84
C SER A 89 1.80 10.71 5.54
N ALA A 90 1.84 12.05 5.54
CA ALA A 90 1.65 12.86 4.34
C ALA A 90 2.91 12.98 3.48
N VAL A 91 4.08 12.53 3.97
CA VAL A 91 5.31 12.47 3.17
C VAL A 91 5.23 11.33 2.17
N ALA A 92 5.33 11.64 0.88
CA ALA A 92 5.22 10.65 -0.19
C ALA A 92 6.58 10.04 -0.57
N ARG A 93 7.61 10.87 -0.68
CA ARG A 93 8.98 10.46 -1.04
C ARG A 93 10.03 11.41 -0.48
N VAL A 94 11.23 10.89 -0.25
CA VAL A 94 12.44 11.66 0.02
C VAL A 94 13.16 11.92 -1.31
N LYS A 95 13.57 13.17 -1.53
CA LYS A 95 14.34 13.63 -2.69
C LYS A 95 15.81 13.60 -2.29
N ASN A 96 16.56 12.66 -2.87
CA ASN A 96 18.03 12.62 -2.77
C ASN A 96 18.66 13.89 -3.35
#